data_AF-A0A3R6EW69-F1
#
_entry.id   AF-A0A3R6EW69-F1
#
_cell.length_a   1.000
_cell.length_b   1.000
_cell.length_c   1.000
_cell.angle_alpha   90.00
_cell.angle_beta   90.00
_cell.angle_gamma   90.00
#
_symmetry.space_group_name_H-M   'P 1'
#
loop_
_entity.id
_entity.type
_entity.pdbx_description
1 polymer ?
#
loop_
_entity_poly.entity_id
_entity_poly.type
_entity_poly.pdbx_seq_one_letter_code
_entity_poly.pdbx_strand_id
1 'polypeptide(L)'
;MIVFWLICSMPTNTHTFFYRNIIGDKVNTDLSVTRGYLGQIKNNTNNRNQATLKINELRNEVSILLGELEAEIKNEANPGFGTKSNDILRELAAKLGVDKIEPLTYKGVSVQERTKLCDAYRKKILILTDTKADNLMSHILAPNPDNLKEVKVHDENLALVKKYIDEGTIDLNEANDIKDVCDKLNTGYNTIKKNRNFVNFASELDEAKYTTDNPVTEVKRTISVFDVWTDFLKGEYKGHGFTFWIIISILVDVAAFIFFDIAFKEREY
;
A
#
# COMPACT_ATOMS: atom_id res chain seq x y z
N MET A 1 4.60 4.47 -49.02
CA MET A 1 5.44 5.38 -48.19
C MET A 1 4.61 6.13 -47.15
N ILE A 2 3.56 6.86 -47.54
CA ILE A 2 2.71 7.64 -46.61
C ILE A 2 2.08 6.78 -45.49
N VAL A 3 1.57 5.59 -45.83
CA VAL A 3 0.98 4.67 -44.82
C VAL A 3 2.01 4.21 -43.78
N PHE A 4 3.22 3.87 -44.22
CA PHE A 4 4.32 3.50 -43.32
C PHE A 4 4.75 4.69 -42.45
N TRP A 5 4.81 5.89 -43.03
CA TRP A 5 5.12 7.10 -42.28
C TRP A 5 4.09 7.38 -41.19
N LEU A 6 2.79 7.27 -41.48
CA LEU A 6 1.71 7.51 -40.51
C LEU A 6 1.65 6.48 -39.38
N ILE A 7 1.98 5.22 -39.65
CA ILE A 7 1.81 4.12 -38.67
C ILE A 7 3.09 3.84 -37.89
N CYS A 8 4.27 4.14 -38.46
CA CYS A 8 5.55 3.81 -37.84
C CYS A 8 6.37 5.07 -37.54
N SER A 9 6.79 5.82 -38.56
CA SER A 9 7.75 6.92 -38.39
C SER A 9 7.22 8.07 -37.52
N MET A 10 6.04 8.61 -37.86
CA MET A 10 5.45 9.74 -37.14
C MET A 10 5.14 9.36 -35.68
N PRO A 11 4.53 8.19 -35.39
CA PRO A 11 4.34 7.72 -34.02
C PRO A 11 5.62 7.60 -33.20
N THR A 12 6.70 7.06 -33.78
CA THR A 12 8.00 6.92 -33.12
C THR A 12 8.66 8.28 -32.86
N ASN A 13 8.58 9.21 -33.82
CA ASN A 13 9.14 10.55 -33.65
C ASN A 13 8.38 11.36 -32.60
N THR A 14 7.03 11.29 -32.61
CA THR A 14 6.20 11.90 -31.55
C THR A 14 6.55 11.33 -30.18
N HIS A 15 6.67 10.00 -30.08
CA HIS A 15 7.05 9.35 -28.83
C HIS A 15 8.42 9.82 -28.35
N THR A 16 9.42 9.89 -29.24
CA THR A 16 10.78 10.35 -28.89
C THR A 16 10.78 11.77 -28.30
N PHE A 17 10.05 12.70 -28.93
CA PHE A 17 9.95 14.07 -28.43
C PHE A 17 9.16 14.15 -27.11
N PHE A 18 8.05 13.42 -27.04
CA PHE A 18 7.18 13.41 -25.86
C PHE A 18 7.85 12.76 -24.65
N TYR A 19 8.54 11.64 -24.86
CA TYR A 19 9.21 10.84 -23.83
C TYR A 19 10.12 11.70 -22.95
N ARG A 20 10.97 12.53 -23.59
CA ARG A 20 11.92 13.41 -22.89
C ARG A 20 11.22 14.39 -21.93
N ASN A 21 10.00 14.78 -22.24
CA ASN A 21 9.23 15.73 -21.44
C ASN A 21 8.53 15.06 -20.25
N ILE A 22 8.26 13.76 -20.29
CA ILE A 22 7.41 13.08 -19.29
C ILE A 22 8.14 12.02 -18.46
N ILE A 23 9.27 11.50 -18.94
CA ILE A 23 9.92 10.35 -18.31
C ILE A 23 10.38 10.66 -16.88
N GLY A 24 10.90 11.87 -16.64
CA GLY A 24 11.30 12.31 -15.31
C GLY A 24 10.15 12.27 -14.31
N ASP A 25 8.99 12.82 -14.67
CA ASP A 25 7.81 12.84 -13.81
C ASP A 25 7.24 11.45 -13.57
N LYS A 26 7.20 10.61 -14.62
CA LYS A 26 6.71 9.23 -14.53
C LYS A 26 7.60 8.38 -13.63
N VAL A 27 8.92 8.43 -13.81
CA VAL A 27 9.88 7.72 -12.95
C VAL A 27 9.78 8.19 -11.51
N ASN A 28 9.75 9.51 -11.27
CA ASN A 28 9.66 10.06 -9.91
C ASN A 28 8.37 9.64 -9.19
N THR A 29 7.25 9.66 -9.91
CA THR A 29 5.95 9.25 -9.37
C THR A 29 5.95 7.75 -9.07
N ASP A 30 6.41 6.91 -10.00
CA ASP A 30 6.45 5.46 -9.81
C ASP A 30 7.37 5.06 -8.64
N LEU A 31 8.55 5.71 -8.53
CA LEU A 31 9.46 5.55 -7.39
C LEU A 31 8.79 5.98 -6.08
N SER A 32 8.13 7.14 -6.06
CA SER A 32 7.49 7.68 -4.85
C SER A 32 6.35 6.78 -4.36
N VAL A 33 5.44 6.38 -5.25
CA VAL A 33 4.30 5.51 -4.92
C VAL A 33 4.78 4.13 -4.45
N THR A 34 5.71 3.52 -5.19
CA THR A 34 6.26 2.19 -4.86
C THR A 34 6.95 2.21 -3.50
N ARG A 35 7.78 3.24 -3.23
CA ARG A 35 8.40 3.42 -1.90
C ARG A 35 7.37 3.71 -0.80
N GLY A 36 6.28 4.40 -1.13
CA GLY A 36 5.14 4.58 -0.22
C GLY A 36 4.57 3.25 0.24
N TYR A 37 4.31 2.32 -0.68
CA TYR A 37 3.81 0.98 -0.36
C TYR A 37 4.83 0.11 0.39
N LEU A 38 6.10 0.12 -0.02
CA LEU A 38 7.16 -0.53 0.76
C LEU A 38 7.26 0.06 2.18
N GLY A 39 7.06 1.38 2.32
CA GLY A 39 6.96 2.06 3.60
C GLY A 39 5.79 1.59 4.46
N GLN A 40 4.63 1.31 3.88
CA GLN A 40 3.49 0.74 4.60
C GLN A 40 3.80 -0.66 5.14
N ILE A 41 4.50 -1.48 4.36
CA ILE A 41 4.93 -2.83 4.79
C ILE A 41 5.99 -2.71 5.89
N LYS A 42 7.01 -1.86 5.69
CA LYS A 42 8.09 -1.60 6.65
C LYS A 42 7.61 -1.10 8.00
N ASN A 43 6.65 -0.17 7.98
CA ASN A 43 6.10 0.49 9.17
C ASN A 43 4.83 -0.19 9.70
N ASN A 44 4.37 -1.22 8.98
CA ASN A 44 3.23 -2.05 9.30
C ASN A 44 1.91 -1.26 9.50
N THR A 45 1.68 -0.25 8.65
CA THR A 45 0.63 0.75 8.85
C THR A 45 -0.79 0.16 8.71
N ASN A 46 -1.00 -0.83 7.83
CA ASN A 46 -2.29 -1.51 7.66
C ASN A 46 -2.62 -2.47 8.83
N ASN A 47 -1.63 -3.22 9.30
CA ASN A 47 -1.78 -4.09 10.46
C ASN A 47 -2.14 -3.33 11.73
N ARG A 48 -1.74 -2.05 11.88
CA ARG A 48 -2.25 -1.22 12.98
C ARG A 48 -3.76 -1.05 12.93
N ASN A 49 -4.35 -0.82 11.76
CA ASN A 49 -5.80 -0.70 11.62
C ASN A 49 -6.48 -2.04 11.92
N GLN A 50 -5.99 -3.15 11.37
CA GLN A 50 -6.54 -4.48 11.64
C GLN A 50 -6.38 -4.90 13.11
N ALA A 51 -5.23 -4.60 13.72
CA ALA A 51 -5.01 -4.83 15.14
C ALA A 51 -5.96 -3.97 15.98
N THR A 52 -6.15 -2.70 15.62
CA THR A 52 -7.07 -1.79 16.31
C THR A 52 -8.51 -2.29 16.22
N LEU A 53 -8.96 -2.76 15.04
CA LEU A 53 -10.29 -3.34 14.88
C LEU A 53 -10.48 -4.56 15.79
N LYS A 54 -9.54 -5.52 15.77
CA LYS A 54 -9.62 -6.71 16.64
C LYS A 54 -9.54 -6.38 18.13
N ILE A 55 -8.75 -5.38 18.50
CA ILE A 55 -8.66 -4.89 19.89
C ILE A 55 -9.98 -4.23 20.31
N ASN A 56 -10.62 -3.47 19.42
CA ASN A 56 -11.92 -2.86 19.69
C ASN A 56 -13.02 -3.92 19.80
N GLU A 57 -13.01 -4.95 18.95
CA GLU A 57 -13.90 -6.10 19.07
C GLU A 57 -13.73 -6.79 20.42
N LEU A 58 -12.48 -7.12 20.82
CA LEU A 58 -12.18 -7.70 22.13
C LEU A 58 -12.69 -6.82 23.28
N ARG A 59 -12.42 -5.51 23.23
CA ARG A 59 -12.86 -4.56 24.27
C ARG A 59 -14.38 -4.47 24.36
N ASN A 60 -15.08 -4.49 23.23
CA ASN A 60 -16.54 -4.48 23.19
C ASN A 60 -17.12 -5.76 23.80
N GLU A 61 -16.61 -6.93 23.40
CA GLU A 61 -17.04 -8.21 23.96
C GLU A 61 -16.82 -8.28 25.48
N VAL A 62 -15.66 -7.84 25.96
CA VAL A 62 -15.37 -7.79 27.40
C VAL A 62 -16.26 -6.77 28.13
N SER A 63 -16.54 -5.62 27.51
CA SER A 63 -17.42 -4.60 28.09
C SER A 63 -18.85 -5.13 28.28
N ILE A 64 -19.36 -5.89 27.30
CA ILE A 64 -20.67 -6.54 27.39
C ILE A 64 -20.69 -7.53 28.56
N LEU A 65 -19.72 -8.45 28.63
CA LEU A 65 -19.63 -9.44 29.70
C LEU A 65 -19.43 -8.81 31.09
N LEU A 66 -18.70 -7.69 31.17
CA LEU A 66 -18.59 -6.91 32.40
C LEU A 66 -19.93 -6.30 32.84
N GLY A 67 -20.73 -5.81 31.88
CA GLY A 67 -22.07 -5.31 32.15
C GLY A 67 -23.01 -6.42 32.65
N GLU A 68 -22.93 -7.61 32.06
CA GLU A 68 -23.68 -8.78 32.50
C GLU A 68 -23.27 -9.24 33.91
N LEU A 69 -21.96 -9.26 34.21
CA LEU A 69 -21.46 -9.58 35.53
C LEU A 69 -21.94 -8.57 36.58
N GLU A 70 -21.90 -7.28 36.24
CA GLU A 70 -22.38 -6.20 37.10
C GLU A 70 -23.89 -6.33 37.36
N ALA A 71 -24.69 -6.61 36.33
CA ALA A 71 -26.12 -6.81 36.45
C ALA A 71 -26.47 -8.04 37.31
N GLU A 72 -25.72 -9.14 37.16
CA GLU A 72 -25.90 -10.35 37.96
C GLU A 72 -25.58 -10.08 39.44
N ILE A 73 -24.44 -9.44 39.72
CA ILE A 73 -24.03 -9.13 41.11
C ILE A 73 -25.02 -8.17 41.78
N LYS A 74 -25.55 -7.20 41.03
CA LYS A 74 -26.49 -6.19 41.54
C LYS A 74 -27.96 -6.64 41.53
N ASN A 75 -28.27 -7.83 41.03
CA ASN A 75 -29.63 -8.34 40.94
C ASN A 75 -30.32 -8.29 42.32
N GLU A 76 -31.46 -7.61 42.42
CA GLU A 76 -32.19 -7.47 43.69
C GLU A 76 -32.85 -8.78 44.14
N ALA A 77 -33.24 -9.65 43.20
CA ALA A 77 -33.90 -10.91 43.50
C ALA A 77 -32.91 -11.99 43.95
N ASN A 78 -31.69 -12.00 43.40
CA ASN A 78 -30.62 -12.95 43.74
C ASN A 78 -29.28 -12.20 43.90
N PRO A 79 -29.10 -11.48 45.00
CA PRO A 79 -27.98 -10.58 45.14
C PRO A 79 -26.62 -11.26 45.39
N GLY A 80 -25.57 -10.64 44.86
CA GLY A 80 -24.19 -11.00 45.12
C GLY A 80 -23.62 -11.97 44.10
N PHE A 81 -22.52 -12.62 44.48
CA PHE A 81 -21.77 -13.48 43.56
C PHE A 81 -22.32 -14.92 43.53
N GLY A 82 -22.88 -15.32 42.39
CA GLY A 82 -23.55 -16.61 42.19
C GLY A 82 -22.90 -17.51 41.14
N THR A 83 -23.57 -18.63 40.83
CA THR A 83 -23.13 -19.59 39.78
C THR A 83 -23.04 -18.92 38.41
N LYS A 84 -24.01 -18.08 38.06
CA LYS A 84 -24.00 -17.34 36.79
C LYS A 84 -22.86 -16.32 36.72
N SER A 85 -22.49 -15.68 37.84
CA SER A 85 -21.29 -14.83 37.90
C SER A 85 -20.01 -15.64 37.62
N ASN A 86 -19.92 -16.89 38.13
CA ASN A 86 -18.80 -17.78 37.81
C ASN A 86 -18.77 -18.17 36.32
N ASP A 87 -19.92 -18.42 35.72
CA ASP A 87 -20.00 -18.73 34.29
C ASP A 87 -19.51 -17.56 33.43
N ILE A 88 -19.92 -16.33 33.77
CA ILE A 88 -19.43 -15.10 33.11
C ILE A 88 -17.92 -14.92 33.31
N LEU A 89 -17.38 -15.20 34.52
CA LEU A 89 -15.93 -15.16 34.74
C LEU A 89 -15.18 -16.20 33.90
N ARG A 90 -15.75 -17.38 33.67
CA ARG A 90 -15.16 -18.42 32.81
C ARG A 90 -15.16 -17.97 31.34
N GLU A 91 -16.23 -17.33 30.89
CA GLU A 91 -16.30 -16.80 29.52
C GLU A 91 -15.31 -15.66 29.31
N LEU A 92 -15.19 -14.74 30.27
CA LEU A 92 -14.16 -13.71 30.28
C LEU A 92 -12.75 -14.32 30.26
N ALA A 93 -12.49 -15.36 31.05
CA ALA A 93 -11.20 -16.04 31.06
C ALA A 93 -10.85 -16.61 29.67
N ALA A 94 -11.82 -17.26 29.02
CA ALA A 94 -11.66 -17.80 27.67
C ALA A 94 -11.37 -16.69 26.63
N LYS A 95 -12.12 -15.59 26.65
CA LYS A 95 -11.91 -14.44 25.74
C LYS A 95 -10.55 -13.78 25.95
N LEU A 96 -10.10 -13.68 27.19
CA LEU A 96 -8.81 -13.08 27.55
C LEU A 96 -7.63 -14.06 27.37
N GLY A 97 -7.91 -15.36 27.19
CA GLY A 97 -6.89 -16.39 27.04
C GLY A 97 -6.09 -16.64 28.32
N VAL A 98 -6.75 -16.53 29.47
CA VAL A 98 -6.18 -16.88 30.79
C VAL A 98 -6.85 -18.16 31.32
N ASP A 99 -6.12 -18.94 32.13
CA ASP A 99 -6.62 -20.23 32.64
C ASP A 99 -7.89 -20.08 33.49
N LYS A 100 -7.90 -19.11 34.40
CA LYS A 100 -9.08 -18.75 35.21
C LYS A 100 -9.00 -17.33 35.75
N ILE A 101 -10.17 -16.73 35.98
CA ILE A 101 -10.31 -15.50 36.76
C ILE A 101 -10.83 -15.90 38.14
N GLU A 102 -9.94 -15.90 39.13
CA GLU A 102 -10.31 -16.27 40.50
C GLU A 102 -11.42 -15.35 41.05
N PRO A 103 -12.48 -15.93 41.66
CA PRO A 103 -13.46 -15.17 42.41
C PRO A 103 -12.80 -14.36 43.53
N LEU A 104 -13.29 -13.15 43.75
CA LEU A 104 -12.84 -12.33 44.88
C LEU A 104 -13.37 -12.92 46.19
N THR A 105 -12.55 -12.87 47.24
CA THR A 105 -12.77 -13.58 48.52
C THR A 105 -14.00 -13.11 49.30
N TYR A 106 -14.65 -12.03 48.87
CA TYR A 106 -15.76 -11.40 49.57
C TYR A 106 -16.99 -11.34 48.66
N LYS A 107 -18.16 -11.76 49.18
CA LYS A 107 -19.38 -11.96 48.38
C LYS A 107 -20.26 -10.73 48.22
N GLY A 108 -19.98 -9.67 48.99
CA GLY A 108 -20.70 -8.39 49.01
C GLY A 108 -22.20 -8.51 49.29
N VAL A 109 -22.61 -8.35 50.55
CA VAL A 109 -23.99 -8.61 50.97
C VAL A 109 -24.83 -7.34 50.91
N SER A 110 -24.23 -6.18 51.18
CA SER A 110 -24.87 -4.86 51.08
C SER A 110 -24.70 -4.20 49.70
N VAL A 111 -25.52 -3.19 49.40
CA VAL A 111 -25.44 -2.44 48.12
C VAL A 111 -24.06 -1.79 47.92
N GLN A 112 -23.50 -1.18 48.97
CA GLN A 112 -22.16 -0.56 48.91
C GLN A 112 -21.06 -1.59 48.64
N GLU A 113 -21.20 -2.77 49.22
CA GLU A 113 -20.27 -3.86 48.97
C GLU A 113 -20.40 -4.40 47.54
N ARG A 114 -21.61 -4.64 47.04
CA ARG A 114 -21.78 -5.09 45.65
C ARG A 114 -21.15 -4.13 44.64
N THR A 115 -21.27 -2.82 44.86
CA THR A 115 -20.57 -1.82 44.03
C THR A 115 -19.05 -1.98 44.10
N LYS A 116 -18.47 -2.09 45.31
CA LYS A 116 -17.02 -2.34 45.48
C LYS A 116 -16.57 -3.65 44.83
N LEU A 117 -17.42 -4.68 44.84
CA LEU A 117 -17.15 -5.97 44.21
C LEU A 117 -17.11 -5.84 42.68
N CYS A 118 -18.09 -5.16 42.09
CA CYS A 118 -18.11 -4.87 40.65
C CYS A 118 -16.88 -4.05 40.24
N ASP A 119 -16.52 -3.01 41.00
CA ASP A 119 -15.36 -2.16 40.70
C ASP A 119 -14.04 -2.95 40.77
N ALA A 120 -13.91 -3.84 41.75
CA ALA A 120 -12.73 -4.70 41.87
C ALA A 120 -12.61 -5.68 40.69
N TYR A 121 -13.71 -6.30 40.26
CA TYR A 121 -13.71 -7.15 39.06
C TYR A 121 -13.42 -6.34 37.80
N ARG A 122 -14.07 -5.18 37.61
CA ARG A 122 -13.82 -4.27 36.48
C ARG A 122 -12.34 -3.93 36.39
N LYS A 123 -11.71 -3.54 37.50
CA LYS A 123 -10.27 -3.23 37.53
C LYS A 123 -9.41 -4.44 37.12
N LYS A 124 -9.66 -5.62 37.70
CA LYS A 124 -8.90 -6.84 37.40
C LYS A 124 -9.04 -7.24 35.93
N ILE A 125 -10.25 -7.20 35.39
CA ILE A 125 -10.56 -7.59 34.02
C ILE A 125 -9.97 -6.60 33.02
N LEU A 126 -10.08 -5.28 33.26
CA LEU A 126 -9.48 -4.28 32.38
C LEU A 126 -7.95 -4.44 32.24
N ILE A 127 -7.24 -4.74 33.34
CA ILE A 127 -5.79 -5.02 33.29
C ILE A 127 -5.49 -6.23 32.38
N LEU A 128 -6.28 -7.30 32.49
CA LEU A 128 -6.13 -8.49 31.65
C LEU A 128 -6.47 -8.18 30.18
N THR A 129 -7.51 -7.38 29.94
CA THR A 129 -7.89 -6.91 28.60
C THR A 129 -6.77 -6.11 27.96
N ASP A 130 -6.17 -5.16 28.68
CA ASP A 130 -5.06 -4.36 28.16
C ASP A 130 -3.83 -5.24 27.89
N THR A 131 -3.51 -6.18 28.79
CA THR A 131 -2.42 -7.15 28.56
C THR A 131 -2.66 -8.00 27.30
N LYS A 132 -3.91 -8.46 27.10
CA LYS A 132 -4.27 -9.24 25.91
C LYS A 132 -4.25 -8.38 24.65
N ALA A 133 -4.73 -7.14 24.73
CA ALA A 133 -4.71 -6.18 23.63
C ALA A 133 -3.28 -5.86 23.21
N ASP A 134 -2.36 -5.65 24.15
CA ASP A 134 -0.94 -5.40 23.88
C ASP A 134 -0.27 -6.62 23.22
N ASN A 135 -0.56 -7.83 23.70
CA ASN A 135 -0.05 -9.05 23.09
C ASN A 135 -0.60 -9.26 21.67
N LEU A 136 -1.89 -8.98 21.45
CA LEU A 136 -2.53 -9.08 20.14
C LEU A 136 -1.97 -8.04 19.17
N MET A 137 -1.77 -6.81 19.65
CA MET A 137 -1.12 -5.73 18.93
C MET A 137 0.29 -6.14 18.54
N SER A 138 1.12 -6.59 19.49
CA SER A 138 2.48 -7.09 19.27
C SER A 138 2.53 -8.18 18.20
N HIS A 139 1.65 -9.18 18.30
CA HIS A 139 1.64 -10.32 17.38
C HIS A 139 1.24 -9.92 15.96
N ILE A 140 0.22 -9.07 15.81
CA ILE A 140 -0.21 -8.55 14.50
C ILE A 140 0.80 -7.55 13.95
N LEU A 141 1.49 -6.81 14.84
CA LEU A 141 2.44 -5.78 14.46
C LEU A 141 3.86 -6.29 14.16
N ALA A 142 4.13 -7.59 14.25
CA ALA A 142 5.43 -8.18 13.96
C ALA A 142 5.40 -8.97 12.63
N PRO A 143 5.61 -8.32 11.47
CA PRO A 143 5.81 -9.02 10.21
C PRO A 143 7.05 -9.92 10.30
N ASN A 144 7.07 -10.95 9.46
CA ASN A 144 8.22 -11.84 9.35
C ASN A 144 9.53 -11.01 9.16
N PRO A 145 10.55 -11.19 10.02
CA PRO A 145 11.81 -10.46 9.94
C PRO A 145 12.51 -10.53 8.58
N ASP A 146 12.41 -11.67 7.89
CA ASP A 146 13.03 -11.87 6.57
C ASP A 146 12.33 -11.03 5.51
N ASN A 147 10.99 -10.96 5.56
CA ASN A 147 10.22 -10.08 4.67
C ASN A 147 10.54 -8.61 4.93
N LEU A 148 10.73 -8.21 6.19
CA LEU A 148 11.12 -6.83 6.53
C LEU A 148 12.51 -6.47 6.03
N LYS A 149 13.47 -7.41 6.11
CA LYS A 149 14.82 -7.22 5.57
C LYS A 149 14.78 -7.01 4.06
N GLU A 150 14.02 -7.86 3.36
CA GLU A 150 13.80 -7.74 1.92
C GLU A 150 13.19 -6.38 1.54
N VAL A 151 12.12 -5.98 2.21
CA VAL A 151 11.46 -4.67 2.00
C VAL A 151 12.41 -3.49 2.21
N LYS A 152 13.25 -3.53 3.25
CA LYS A 152 14.23 -2.47 3.53
C LYS A 152 15.26 -2.35 2.40
N VAL A 153 15.83 -3.47 1.97
CA VAL A 153 16.82 -3.49 0.88
C VAL A 153 16.21 -2.91 -0.41
N HIS A 154 14.97 -3.29 -0.73
CA HIS A 154 14.33 -2.79 -1.95
C HIS A 154 13.93 -1.32 -1.88
N ASP A 155 13.46 -0.83 -0.72
CA ASP A 155 13.20 0.61 -0.51
C ASP A 155 14.50 1.43 -0.59
N GLU A 156 15.60 0.95 0.01
CA GLU A 156 16.92 1.57 -0.07
C GLU A 156 17.45 1.61 -1.51
N ASN A 157 17.29 0.52 -2.27
CA ASN A 157 17.66 0.48 -3.69
C ASN A 157 16.89 1.53 -4.50
N LEU A 158 15.57 1.66 -4.30
CA LEU A 158 14.78 2.70 -4.99
C LEU A 158 15.15 4.12 -4.54
N ALA A 159 15.55 4.29 -3.27
CA ALA A 159 16.07 5.57 -2.78
C ALA A 159 17.39 5.94 -3.47
N LEU A 160 18.29 4.97 -3.66
CA LEU A 160 19.55 5.16 -4.39
C LEU A 160 19.31 5.46 -5.87
N VAL A 161 18.38 4.75 -6.52
CA VAL A 161 17.98 5.06 -7.91
C VAL A 161 17.54 6.51 -8.02
N LYS A 162 16.64 6.97 -7.13
CA LYS A 162 16.21 8.37 -7.12
C LYS A 162 17.38 9.33 -6.96
N LYS A 163 18.26 9.05 -6.00
CA LYS A 163 19.46 9.87 -5.75
C LYS A 163 20.35 9.96 -7.00
N TYR A 164 20.61 8.85 -7.66
CA TYR A 164 21.46 8.82 -8.85
C TYR A 164 20.84 9.50 -10.07
N ILE A 165 19.51 9.52 -10.18
CA ILE A 165 18.80 10.34 -11.17
C ILE A 165 18.98 11.82 -10.84
N ASP A 166 18.76 12.21 -9.57
CA ASP A 166 18.86 13.61 -9.14
C ASP A 166 20.32 14.15 -9.26
N GLU A 167 21.33 13.28 -9.10
CA GLU A 167 22.76 13.58 -9.28
C GLU A 167 23.22 13.49 -10.75
N GLY A 168 22.36 13.08 -11.69
CA GLY A 168 22.67 12.94 -13.11
C GLY A 168 23.58 11.74 -13.44
N THR A 169 23.74 10.79 -12.53
CA THR A 169 24.49 9.54 -12.77
C THR A 169 23.67 8.52 -13.55
N ILE A 170 22.34 8.53 -13.40
CA ILE A 170 21.39 7.78 -14.23
C ILE A 170 20.75 8.77 -15.20
N ASP A 171 20.97 8.57 -16.50
CA ASP A 171 20.27 9.33 -17.55
C ASP A 171 19.01 8.56 -17.99
N LEU A 172 17.85 9.15 -17.75
CA LEU A 172 16.56 8.55 -18.12
C LEU A 172 16.33 8.44 -19.64
N ASN A 173 17.19 9.07 -20.44
CA ASN A 173 17.21 8.96 -21.90
C ASN A 173 18.12 7.84 -22.40
N GLU A 174 18.98 7.28 -21.54
CA GLU A 174 19.87 6.18 -21.87
C GLU A 174 19.18 4.83 -21.66
N ALA A 175 19.26 3.97 -22.68
CA ALA A 175 18.48 2.73 -22.72
C ALA A 175 18.87 1.73 -21.62
N ASN A 176 20.15 1.68 -21.25
CA ASN A 176 20.62 0.79 -20.19
C ASN A 176 20.22 1.29 -18.81
N ASP A 177 20.31 2.60 -18.59
CA ASP A 177 19.98 3.26 -17.33
C ASP A 177 18.49 3.13 -17.03
N ILE A 178 17.62 3.42 -18.02
CA ILE A 178 16.18 3.26 -17.83
C ILE A 178 15.78 1.79 -17.62
N LYS A 179 16.50 0.85 -18.23
CA LYS A 179 16.28 -0.58 -18.01
C LYS A 179 16.61 -0.97 -16.57
N ASP A 180 17.73 -0.51 -16.02
CA ASP A 180 18.05 -0.76 -14.60
C ASP A 180 16.98 -0.16 -13.68
N VAL A 181 16.52 1.07 -13.94
CA VAL A 181 15.39 1.67 -13.20
C VAL A 181 14.15 0.78 -13.24
N CYS A 182 13.78 0.26 -14.42
CA CYS A 182 12.66 -0.67 -14.57
C CYS A 182 12.87 -1.96 -13.76
N ASP A 183 14.06 -2.54 -13.78
CA ASP A 183 14.37 -3.78 -13.06
C ASP A 183 14.31 -3.60 -11.53
N LYS A 184 14.80 -2.46 -11.03
CA LYS A 184 14.69 -2.10 -9.60
C LYS A 184 13.24 -1.86 -9.19
N LEU A 185 12.46 -1.14 -10.00
CA LEU A 185 11.02 -0.94 -9.76
C LEU A 185 10.26 -2.27 -9.76
N ASN A 186 10.51 -3.15 -10.74
CA ASN A 186 9.90 -4.49 -10.79
C ASN A 186 10.18 -5.30 -9.52
N THR A 187 11.40 -5.20 -8.98
CA THR A 187 11.74 -5.85 -7.71
C THR A 187 10.89 -5.31 -6.55
N GLY A 188 10.67 -3.98 -6.52
CA GLY A 188 9.75 -3.34 -5.58
C GLY A 188 8.30 -3.84 -5.75
N TYR A 189 7.80 -3.91 -6.98
CA TYR A 189 6.45 -4.40 -7.29
C TYR A 189 6.26 -5.86 -6.83
N ASN A 190 7.22 -6.74 -7.11
CA ASN A 190 7.18 -8.14 -6.67
C ASN A 190 7.15 -8.26 -5.15
N THR A 191 7.88 -7.40 -4.45
CA THR A 191 7.89 -7.35 -2.99
C THR A 191 6.55 -6.88 -2.44
N ILE A 192 5.95 -5.87 -3.06
CA ILE A 192 4.60 -5.39 -2.72
C ILE A 192 3.58 -6.50 -2.92
N LYS A 193 3.61 -7.20 -4.06
CA LYS A 193 2.74 -8.35 -4.34
C LYS A 193 2.82 -9.43 -3.27
N LYS A 194 4.05 -9.86 -2.92
CA LYS A 194 4.31 -10.86 -1.87
C LYS A 194 3.73 -10.43 -0.51
N ASN A 195 3.68 -9.13 -0.26
CA ASN A 195 3.24 -8.52 0.99
C ASN A 195 1.91 -7.76 0.86
N ARG A 196 1.07 -8.10 -0.13
CA ARG A 196 -0.15 -7.34 -0.47
C ARG A 196 -1.10 -7.10 0.69
N ASN A 197 -1.17 -8.05 1.63
CA ASN A 197 -2.02 -7.95 2.83
C ASN A 197 -1.64 -6.79 3.77
N PHE A 198 -0.43 -6.24 3.60
CA PHE A 198 0.09 -5.13 4.41
C PHE A 198 0.04 -3.78 3.70
N VAL A 199 -0.52 -3.74 2.49
CA VAL A 199 -0.57 -2.54 1.64
C VAL A 199 -2.01 -2.08 1.50
N ASN A 200 -2.23 -0.78 1.69
CA ASN A 200 -3.47 -0.11 1.35
C ASN A 200 -3.27 0.61 0.01
N PHE A 201 -3.69 -0.06 -1.06
CA PHE A 201 -3.62 0.47 -2.42
C PHE A 201 -4.56 1.66 -2.60
N ALA A 202 -4.20 2.59 -3.48
CA ALA A 202 -5.01 3.80 -3.72
C ALA A 202 -6.37 3.49 -4.37
N SER A 203 -6.46 2.39 -5.12
CA SER A 203 -7.68 1.92 -5.79
C SER A 203 -7.55 0.46 -6.21
N GLU A 204 -8.65 -0.17 -6.64
CA GLU A 204 -8.66 -1.54 -7.20
C GLU A 204 -7.78 -1.66 -8.45
N LEU A 205 -7.77 -0.63 -9.31
CA LEU A 205 -6.92 -0.59 -10.50
C LEU A 205 -5.43 -0.60 -10.13
N ASP A 206 -5.09 0.14 -9.07
CA ASP A 206 -3.73 0.22 -8.57
C ASP A 206 -3.30 -1.09 -7.88
N GLU A 207 -4.19 -1.72 -7.12
CA GLU A 207 -3.95 -3.06 -6.60
C GLU A 207 -3.67 -4.07 -7.73
N ALA A 208 -4.51 -4.09 -8.77
CA ALA A 208 -4.34 -4.99 -9.90
C ALA A 208 -2.99 -4.80 -10.61
N LYS A 209 -2.54 -3.54 -10.74
CA LYS A 209 -1.23 -3.19 -11.31
C LYS A 209 -0.07 -3.77 -10.49
N TYR A 210 -0.11 -3.67 -9.16
CA TYR A 210 0.98 -4.15 -8.30
C TYR A 210 0.91 -5.65 -7.99
N THR A 211 -0.23 -6.30 -8.23
CA THR A 211 -0.43 -7.72 -7.86
C THR A 211 -0.49 -8.69 -9.04
N THR A 212 -0.45 -8.20 -10.28
CA THR A 212 -0.40 -9.04 -11.49
C THR A 212 0.85 -9.94 -11.54
N ASP A 213 0.80 -11.02 -12.33
CA ASP A 213 1.91 -11.97 -12.48
C ASP A 213 3.09 -11.42 -13.26
N ASN A 214 2.82 -10.53 -14.22
CA ASN A 214 3.84 -9.88 -15.03
C ASN A 214 3.66 -8.36 -14.93
N PRO A 215 4.10 -7.74 -13.82
CA PRO A 215 3.95 -6.30 -13.65
C PRO A 215 4.72 -5.56 -14.74
N VAL A 216 4.07 -4.58 -15.34
CA VAL A 216 4.69 -3.61 -16.24
C VAL A 216 4.67 -2.28 -15.52
N THR A 217 5.85 -1.78 -15.15
CA THR A 217 6.00 -0.49 -14.46
C THR A 217 5.53 0.66 -15.34
N GLU A 218 5.16 1.79 -14.74
CA GLU A 218 4.78 2.99 -15.51
C GLU A 218 5.93 3.46 -16.40
N VAL A 219 7.15 3.31 -15.88
CA VAL A 219 8.38 3.60 -16.62
C VAL A 219 8.48 2.72 -17.86
N LYS A 220 8.28 1.40 -17.71
CA LYS A 220 8.38 0.46 -18.84
C LYS A 220 7.31 0.71 -19.90
N ARG A 221 6.10 1.08 -19.49
CA ARG A 221 5.03 1.50 -20.43
C ARG A 221 5.41 2.77 -21.18
N THR A 222 6.06 3.72 -20.50
CA THR A 222 6.49 4.99 -21.10
C THR A 222 7.58 4.80 -22.16
N ILE A 223 8.39 3.75 -22.08
CA ILE A 223 9.39 3.40 -23.11
C ILE A 223 8.73 2.88 -24.39
N SER A 224 7.58 2.23 -24.29
CA SER A 224 6.89 1.59 -25.42
C SER A 224 6.09 2.61 -26.23
N VAL A 225 6.46 2.79 -27.50
CA VAL A 225 5.74 3.67 -28.44
C VAL A 225 4.25 3.29 -28.49
N PHE A 226 3.94 2.01 -28.61
CA PHE A 226 2.56 1.53 -28.74
C PHE A 226 1.73 1.76 -27.47
N ASP A 227 2.31 1.53 -26.28
CA ASP A 227 1.61 1.74 -25.02
C ASP A 227 1.33 3.23 -24.80
N VAL A 228 2.29 4.11 -25.10
CA VAL A 228 2.10 5.56 -25.02
C VAL A 228 1.01 6.05 -25.97
N TRP A 229 0.95 5.56 -27.21
CA TRP A 229 -0.14 5.92 -28.12
C TRP A 229 -1.49 5.37 -27.66
N THR A 230 -1.51 4.16 -27.11
CA THR A 230 -2.73 3.56 -26.54
C THR A 230 -3.25 4.37 -25.36
N ASP A 231 -2.36 4.80 -24.47
CA ASP A 231 -2.67 5.59 -23.28
C ASP A 231 -3.12 7.01 -23.66
N PHE A 232 -2.53 7.60 -24.70
CA PHE A 232 -3.02 8.84 -25.29
C PHE A 232 -4.46 8.70 -25.79
N LEU A 233 -4.76 7.65 -26.56
CA LEU A 233 -6.11 7.41 -27.09
C LEU A 233 -7.15 7.15 -25.98
N LYS A 234 -6.72 6.61 -24.84
CA LYS A 234 -7.54 6.44 -23.63
C LYS A 234 -7.69 7.73 -22.80
N GLY A 235 -6.92 8.77 -23.11
CA GLY A 235 -6.98 10.07 -22.45
C GLY A 235 -6.10 10.21 -21.20
N GLU A 236 -5.13 9.31 -21.00
CA GLU A 236 -4.22 9.31 -19.84
C GLU A 236 -3.23 10.49 -19.85
N TYR A 237 -3.00 11.13 -21.00
CA TYR A 237 -2.08 12.27 -21.16
C TYR A 237 -2.78 13.64 -21.26
N LYS A 238 -4.02 13.75 -20.78
CA LYS A 238 -4.71 15.05 -20.69
C LYS A 238 -3.85 16.05 -19.90
N GLY A 239 -3.60 17.21 -20.50
CA GLY A 239 -2.76 18.27 -19.91
C GLY A 239 -1.25 18.15 -20.18
N HIS A 240 -0.75 17.03 -20.69
CA HIS A 240 0.69 16.85 -21.00
C HIS A 240 1.09 17.30 -22.41
N GLY A 241 0.17 17.89 -23.17
CA GLY A 241 0.47 18.46 -24.49
C GLY A 241 0.81 17.44 -25.58
N PHE A 242 0.37 16.17 -25.47
CA PHE A 242 0.69 15.13 -26.46
C PHE A 242 0.37 15.55 -27.91
N THR A 243 -0.78 16.21 -28.13
CA THR A 243 -1.19 16.74 -29.45
C THR A 243 -0.19 17.74 -30.03
N PHE A 244 0.44 18.56 -29.18
CA PHE A 244 1.49 19.49 -29.62
C PHE A 244 2.69 18.72 -30.19
N TRP A 245 3.10 17.63 -29.53
CA TRP A 245 4.20 16.78 -30.00
C TRP A 245 3.88 16.00 -31.29
N ILE A 246 2.61 15.67 -31.53
CA ILE A 246 2.16 15.15 -32.84
C ILE A 246 2.43 16.17 -33.94
N ILE A 247 2.03 17.43 -33.72
CA ILE A 247 2.22 18.51 -34.71
C ILE A 247 3.70 18.75 -34.98
N ILE A 248 4.53 18.82 -33.92
CA ILE A 248 5.99 18.99 -34.07
C ILE A 248 6.61 17.84 -34.86
N SER A 249 6.23 16.59 -34.55
CA SER A 249 6.71 15.40 -35.27
C SER A 249 6.42 15.48 -36.77
N ILE A 250 5.18 15.84 -37.14
CA ILE A 250 4.79 16.01 -38.54
C ILE A 250 5.60 17.12 -39.23
N LEU A 251 5.81 18.26 -38.55
CA LEU A 251 6.57 19.37 -39.12
C LEU A 251 8.04 19.00 -39.38
N VAL A 252 8.68 18.30 -38.44
CA VAL A 252 10.06 17.83 -38.58
C VAL A 252 10.18 16.84 -39.74
N ASP A 253 9.24 15.89 -39.84
CA ASP A 253 9.24 14.90 -40.91
C ASP A 253 9.01 15.54 -42.29
N VAL A 254 8.07 16.49 -42.40
CA VAL A 254 7.83 17.23 -43.64
C VAL A 254 9.05 18.04 -44.06
N ALA A 255 9.71 18.73 -43.11
CA ALA A 255 10.94 19.45 -43.38
C ALA A 255 12.03 18.50 -43.89
N ALA A 256 12.19 17.33 -43.26
CA ALA A 256 13.16 16.32 -43.69
C ALA A 256 12.88 15.83 -45.12
N PHE A 257 11.60 15.60 -45.49
CA PHE A 257 11.25 15.24 -46.88
C PHE A 257 11.58 16.33 -47.89
N ILE A 258 11.34 17.61 -47.55
CA ILE A 258 11.68 18.75 -48.41
C ILE A 258 13.20 18.85 -48.60
N PHE A 259 13.98 18.78 -47.52
CA PHE A 259 15.44 18.81 -47.61
C PHE A 259 16.01 17.62 -48.37
N PHE A 260 15.43 16.44 -48.19
CA PHE A 260 15.82 15.25 -48.96
C PHE A 260 15.55 15.43 -50.46
N ASP A 261 14.37 15.93 -50.84
CA ASP A 261 14.05 16.21 -52.25
C ASP A 261 15.02 17.22 -52.88
N ILE A 262 15.37 18.29 -52.15
CA ILE A 262 16.34 19.30 -52.60
C ILE A 262 17.75 18.69 -52.76
N ALA A 263 18.24 17.95 -51.75
CA ALA A 263 19.60 17.40 -51.73
C ALA A 263 19.85 16.28 -52.74
N PHE A 264 18.80 15.63 -53.24
CA PHE A 264 18.90 14.58 -54.27
C PHE A 264 18.56 15.08 -55.67
N LYS A 265 17.82 16.19 -55.82
CA LYS A 265 17.63 16.87 -57.12
C LYS A 265 18.92 17.49 -57.67
N GLU A 266 19.88 17.88 -56.83
CA GLU A 266 21.19 18.37 -57.30
C GLU A 266 22.11 17.29 -57.90
N ARG A 267 21.77 16.00 -57.77
CA ARG A 267 22.58 14.88 -58.28
C ARG A 267 22.15 14.34 -59.65
N GLU A 268 21.08 14.88 -60.24
CA GLU A 268 20.56 14.46 -61.56
C GLU A 268 20.91 15.43 -62.71
N TYR A 269 21.79 16.41 -62.48
CA TYR A 269 22.30 17.34 -63.51
C TYR A 269 23.81 17.20 -63.73
#